data_AF-A0A7G9WKI3-F1
#
_entry.id   AF-A0A7G9WKI3-F1
#
_cell.length_a   1.000
_cell.length_b   1.000
_cell.length_c   1.000
_cell.angle_alpha   90.00
_cell.angle_beta   90.00
_cell.angle_gamma   90.00
#
_symmetry.space_group_name_H-M   'P 1'
#
loop_
_entity.id
_entity.type
_entity.pdbx_description
1 polymer ?
#
loop_
_entity_poly.entity_id
_entity_poly.type
_entity_poly.pdbx_seq_one_letter_code
_entity_poly.pdbx_strand_id
1 'polypeptide(L)' 'MDNIFFTGQFPYMYSRFFNNTPDLQDYFLSLPEDAQRAILSKDIQTEDELRDCITQYKLCE' A
#
# COMPACT_ATOMS: atom_id res chain seq x y z
N MET A 1 14.37 19.71 6.36
CA MET A 1 13.56 18.63 6.94
C MET A 1 12.39 18.43 6.02
N ASP A 2 12.31 17.19 5.53
CA ASP A 2 11.16 16.49 4.99
C ASP A 2 10.07 17.26 4.27
N ASN A 3 9.89 16.91 3.01
CA ASN A 3 8.63 16.38 2.52
C ASN A 3 8.94 15.67 1.22
N ILE A 4 9.31 14.39 1.31
CA ILE A 4 9.16 13.50 0.17
C ILE A 4 7.66 13.36 -0.01
N PHE A 5 7.07 14.32 -0.71
CA PHE A 5 5.78 14.15 -1.33
C PHE A 5 5.90 12.86 -2.13
N PHE A 6 5.11 11.85 -1.74
CA PHE A 6 4.78 10.76 -2.63
C PHE A 6 4.21 11.41 -3.90
N THR A 7 5.05 11.62 -4.90
CA THR A 7 4.70 12.26 -6.16
C THR A 7 3.86 11.29 -6.97
N GLY A 8 2.61 11.10 -6.55
CA GLY A 8 1.45 10.80 -7.39
C GLY A 8 1.46 9.53 -8.24
N GLN A 9 2.44 8.63 -8.12
CA GLN A 9 2.47 7.39 -8.90
C GLN A 9 2.89 6.23 -8.00
N PHE A 10 1.89 5.60 -7.38
CA PHE A 10 2.03 4.19 -7.04
C PHE A 10 2.50 3.43 -8.31
N PRO A 11 3.35 2.41 -8.20
CA PRO A 11 3.67 1.58 -9.34
C PRO A 11 2.38 1.15 -10.02
N TYR A 12 2.32 1.22 -11.36
CA TYR A 12 1.09 1.02 -12.12
C TYR A 12 0.32 -0.26 -11.72
N MET A 13 1.03 -1.31 -11.29
CA MET A 13 0.45 -2.52 -10.69
C MET A 13 -0.51 -2.23 -9.53
N TYR A 14 -0.08 -1.41 -8.56
CA TYR A 14 -0.86 -1.12 -7.36
C TYR A 14 -2.03 -0.17 -7.62
N SER A 15 -1.87 0.75 -8.58
CA SER A 15 -2.94 1.64 -9.00
C SER A 15 -4.17 0.85 -9.49
N ARG A 16 -3.97 -0.30 -10.15
CA ARG A 16 -5.06 -1.19 -10.57
C ARG A 16 -5.83 -1.77 -9.38
N PHE A 17 -5.14 -2.14 -8.30
CA PHE A 17 -5.76 -2.71 -7.11
C PHE A 17 -6.51 -1.64 -6.30
N PHE A 18 -5.89 -0.47 -6.12
CA PHE A 18 -6.51 0.65 -5.40
C PHE A 18 -7.72 1.23 -6.12
N ASN A 19 -7.72 1.27 -7.45
CA ASN A 19 -8.87 1.73 -8.23
C ASN A 19 -10.03 0.71 -8.21
N ASN A 20 -9.74 -0.58 -8.04
CA ASN A 20 -10.76 -1.62 -7.93
C ASN A 20 -11.38 -1.66 -6.52
N THR A 21 -10.57 -1.42 -5.49
CA THR A 21 -11.01 -1.44 -4.09
C THR A 21 -10.52 -0.18 -3.35
N PRO A 22 -11.34 0.89 -3.28
CA PRO A 22 -10.94 2.16 -2.65
C PRO A 22 -10.70 2.04 -1.14
N ASP A 23 -11.43 1.17 -0.44
CA ASP A 23 -11.15 0.85 0.98
C ASP A 23 -9.71 0.37 1.19
N LEU A 24 -9.18 -0.41 0.26
CA LEU A 24 -7.83 -0.96 0.31
C LEU A 24 -6.76 0.14 0.19
N GLN A 25 -7.05 1.18 -0.61
CA GLN A 25 -6.23 2.37 -0.72
C GLN A 25 -6.24 3.17 0.58
N ASP A 26 -7.42 3.37 1.18
CA ASP A 26 -7.54 4.07 2.46
C ASP A 26 -6.78 3.34 3.58
N TYR A 27 -6.92 2.01 3.65
CA TYR A 27 -6.14 1.19 4.59
C TYR A 27 -4.64 1.27 4.36
N PHE A 28 -4.19 1.21 3.10
CA PHE A 28 -2.77 1.36 2.77
C PHE A 28 -2.24 2.73 3.21
N LEU A 29 -2.98 3.80 2.93
CA LEU A 29 -2.60 5.17 3.29
C LEU A 29 -2.63 5.42 4.81
N SER A 30 -3.44 4.67 5.55
CA SER A 30 -3.50 4.73 7.01
C SER A 30 -2.30 4.05 7.70
N LEU A 31 -1.54 3.21 6.99
CA LEU A 31 -0.35 2.57 7.56
C LEU A 31 0.82 3.56 7.67
N PRO A 32 1.77 3.33 8.60
CA PRO A 32 3.00 4.14 8.67
C PRO A 32 3.82 4.01 7.38
N GLU A 33 4.59 5.05 7.05
CA GLU A 33 5.38 5.12 5.81
C GLU A 33 6.32 3.92 5.64
N ASP A 34 6.89 3.42 6.74
CA ASP A 34 7.76 2.24 6.73
C ASP A 34 7.02 0.98 6.23
N ALA A 35 5.81 0.74 6.73
CA ALA A 35 4.96 -0.36 6.29
C ALA A 35 4.53 -0.18 4.83
N GLN A 36 4.15 1.04 4.42
CA GLN A 36 3.83 1.34 3.03
C GLN A 36 5.00 1.02 2.10
N ARG A 37 6.22 1.41 2.47
CA ARG A 37 7.44 1.12 1.70
C ARG A 37 7.76 -0.37 1.68
N ALA A 38 7.56 -1.08 2.79
CA ALA A 38 7.76 -2.52 2.86
C ALA A 38 6.76 -3.29 1.97
N ILE A 39 5.50 -2.84 1.90
CA ILE A 39 4.48 -3.37 1.01
C ILE A 39 4.84 -3.09 -0.46
N LEU A 40 5.21 -1.86 -0.79
CA LEU A 40 5.61 -1.49 -2.16
C LEU A 40 6.89 -2.18 -2.63
N SER A 41 7.76 -2.57 -1.68
CA SER A 41 8.98 -3.33 -1.97
C SER A 41 8.72 -4.83 -2.18
N LYS A 42 7.54 -5.35 -1.85
CA LYS A 42 7.17 -6.74 -2.14
C LYS A 42 6.72 -6.89 -3.59
N ASP A 43 6.99 -8.07 -4.17
CA ASP A 43 6.47 -8.44 -5.48
C ASP A 43 5.04 -8.94 -5.34
N ILE A 44 4.09 -7.99 -5.27
CA ILE A 44 2.66 -8.30 -5.12
C ILE A 44 2.03 -8.39 -6.50
N GLN A 45 1.57 -9.57 -6.88
CA GLN A 45 0.99 -9.82 -8.19
C GLN A 45 -0.54 -9.86 -8.18
N THR A 46 -1.15 -9.96 -6.99
CA THR A 46 -2.60 -10.09 -6.82
C THR A 46 -3.17 -9.14 -5.76
N GLU A 47 -4.47 -8.83 -5.87
CA GLU A 47 -5.19 -7.99 -4.89
C GLU A 47 -5.24 -8.67 -3.51
N ASP A 48 -5.37 -10.00 -3.47
CA ASP A 48 -5.47 -10.75 -2.21
C ASP A 48 -4.14 -10.71 -1.43
N GLU A 49 -2.99 -10.79 -2.13
CA GLU A 49 -1.67 -10.59 -1.52
C GLU A 49 -1.47 -9.16 -1.00
N LEU A 50 -1.99 -8.16 -1.72
CA LEU A 50 -1.98 -6.77 -1.24
C LEU A 50 -2.79 -6.63 0.05
N ARG A 51 -4.00 -7.21 0.07
CA ARG A 51 -4.88 -7.19 1.23
C ARG A 51 -4.27 -7.93 2.41
N ASP A 52 -3.67 -9.10 2.18
CA ASP A 52 -2.98 -9.87 3.22
C ASP A 52 -1.84 -9.05 3.81
N CYS A 53 -0.97 -8.47 2.97
CA CYS A 53 0.11 -7.62 3.44
C CYS A 53 -0.39 -6.44 4.29
N ILE A 54 -1.36 -5.68 3.79
CA ILE A 54 -1.93 -4.54 4.53
C ILE A 54 -2.55 -5.01 5.86
N THR A 55 -3.24 -6.14 5.86
CA THR A 55 -3.84 -6.73 7.06
C THR A 55 -2.78 -7.18 8.06
N GLN A 56 -1.69 -7.80 7.60
CA GLN A 56 -0.56 -8.20 8.45
C GLN A 56 0.08 -7.00 9.14
N TYR A 57 0.28 -5.90 8.42
CA TYR A 57 0.84 -4.68 9.03
C TYR A 57 -0.14 -3.99 9.98
N LYS A 58 -1.45 -4.05 9.70
CA LYS A 58 -2.48 -3.47 10.57
C LYS A 58 -2.71 -4.28 11.86
N LEU A 59 -2.58 -5.60 11.82
CA LEU A 59 -2.73 -6.48 12.98
C LEU A 59 -1.49 -6.53 13.88
N CYS A 60 -0.36 -6.01 13.41
CA CYS A 60 0.89 -5.97 14.17
C CYS A 60 1.03 -4.72 15.07
N GLU A 61 -0.03 -3.89 15.14
CA GLU A 61 -0.13 -2.70 16.02
C GLU A 61 -0.83 -3.02 17.34
#